data_AF-A0A0C1RCT1-F1
#
_entry.id   AF-A0A0C1RCT1-F1
#
_cell.length_a   1.000
_cell.length_b   1.000
_cell.length_c   1.000
_cell.angle_alpha   90.00
_cell.angle_beta   90.00
_cell.angle_gamma   90.00
#
_symmetry.space_group_name_H-M   'P 1'
#
loop_
_entity.id
_entity.type
_entity.pdbx_description
1 polymer ?
#
loop_
_entity_poly.entity_id
_entity_poly.type
_entity_poly.pdbx_seq_one_letter_code
_entity_poly.pdbx_strand_id
1 'polypeptide(L)'
;MFHHKRKTVRFLLNENARVGLDIGTSTLAIASEKEVKILELAEDISIDEKLKRVLQRKLDRQRRANNSNKYNEDGTIKVGNREKWVQSKSYIKTKLALAEIQRKIADKRKQSHNKLANYILSLGLDVRVETMNFKGLQKRTKETTVNEKIGKINRKKRFGKSLSNKAPSMLITLVNKKLQYYGLSIKKIDTYKVKASQFEHFTETYVKKPLSKRWNEFEQGNIQRDMYSAFLIMNTKDNLKEVDIDRANRAFENFFKLHNKEIERIRKLDKKQISSIGL
;
A
#
# COMPACT_ATOMS: atom_id res chain seq x y z
N MET A 1 -24.43 -38.36 10.26
CA MET A 1 -25.65 -37.52 10.12
C MET A 1 -25.23 -36.05 10.15
N PHE A 2 -25.65 -35.28 9.13
CA PHE A 2 -25.41 -33.84 8.90
C PHE A 2 -23.99 -33.38 8.50
N HIS A 3 -23.57 -33.76 7.28
CA HIS A 3 -22.62 -32.98 6.49
C HIS A 3 -23.34 -31.70 6.01
N HIS A 4 -23.18 -30.60 6.75
CA HIS A 4 -23.68 -29.29 6.33
C HIS A 4 -22.80 -28.77 5.17
N LYS A 5 -23.14 -29.16 3.92
CA LYS A 5 -22.68 -28.47 2.72
C LYS A 5 -23.28 -27.07 2.75
N ARG A 6 -22.55 -26.10 3.33
CA ARG A 6 -22.82 -24.68 3.10
C ARG A 6 -22.67 -24.45 1.60
N LYS A 7 -23.79 -24.40 0.88
CA LYS A 7 -23.85 -23.88 -0.49
C LYS A 7 -23.50 -22.39 -0.41
N THR A 8 -22.21 -22.09 -0.53
CA THR A 8 -21.73 -20.73 -0.75
C THR A 8 -22.41 -20.24 -2.03
N VAL A 9 -23.09 -19.10 -1.96
CA VAL A 9 -23.61 -18.39 -3.12
C VAL A 9 -22.40 -18.09 -4.02
N ARG A 10 -22.14 -18.97 -4.99
CA ARG A 10 -21.18 -18.73 -6.06
C ARG A 10 -21.81 -17.64 -6.92
N PHE A 11 -21.46 -16.39 -6.65
CA PHE A 11 -21.42 -15.44 -7.76
C PHE A 11 -20.60 -16.10 -8.86
N LEU A 12 -21.11 -16.10 -10.09
CA LEU A 12 -20.43 -16.58 -11.30
C LEU A 12 -19.20 -15.69 -11.56
N LEU A 13 -18.19 -15.81 -10.70
CA LEU A 13 -16.91 -15.16 -10.86
C LEU A 13 -16.13 -16.02 -11.86
N ASN A 14 -15.77 -15.42 -12.98
CA ASN A 14 -14.92 -16.06 -13.97
C ASN A 14 -13.55 -16.30 -13.34
N GLU A 15 -13.24 -17.54 -12.99
CA GLU A 15 -11.98 -17.95 -12.37
C GLU A 15 -10.77 -17.61 -13.24
N ASN A 16 -10.96 -17.50 -14.56
CA ASN A 16 -9.91 -17.18 -15.54
C ASN A 16 -9.70 -15.67 -15.76
N ALA A 17 -10.59 -14.82 -15.23
CA ALA A 17 -10.43 -13.38 -15.36
C ALA A 17 -9.22 -12.90 -14.53
N ARG A 18 -8.26 -12.26 -15.20
CA ARG A 18 -7.01 -11.78 -14.60
C ARG A 18 -7.16 -10.37 -14.04
N VAL A 19 -6.52 -10.16 -12.90
CA VAL A 19 -6.41 -8.84 -12.26
C VAL A 19 -4.96 -8.57 -11.93
N GLY A 20 -4.37 -7.54 -12.54
CA GLY A 20 -3.04 -7.06 -12.23
C GLY A 20 -3.07 -5.95 -11.18
N LEU A 21 -2.19 -6.04 -10.19
CA LEU A 21 -2.09 -5.11 -9.08
C LEU A 21 -0.66 -4.54 -9.03
N ASP A 22 -0.53 -3.23 -9.20
CA ASP A 22 0.70 -2.49 -8.88
C ASP A 22 0.51 -1.73 -7.57
N ILE A 23 1.19 -2.17 -6.51
CA ILE A 23 0.95 -1.70 -5.14
C ILE A 23 2.12 -0.87 -4.61
N GLY A 24 1.86 0.42 -4.41
CA GLY A 24 2.81 1.33 -3.77
C GLY A 24 2.71 1.36 -2.25
N THR A 25 3.43 2.31 -1.64
CA THR A 25 3.35 2.54 -0.19
C THR A 25 2.04 3.20 0.25
N SER A 26 1.35 3.88 -0.68
CA SER A 26 0.15 4.68 -0.42
C SER A 26 -0.92 4.54 -1.51
N THR A 27 -0.57 4.01 -2.69
CA THR A 27 -1.46 3.84 -3.84
C THR A 27 -1.56 2.38 -4.23
N LEU A 28 -2.63 2.05 -4.96
CA LEU A 28 -2.78 0.81 -5.68
C LEU A 28 -3.31 1.14 -7.08
N ALA A 29 -2.63 0.68 -8.12
CA ALA A 29 -3.20 0.60 -9.45
C ALA A 29 -3.72 -0.81 -9.72
N ILE A 30 -4.85 -0.88 -10.40
CA ILE A 30 -5.58 -2.11 -10.73
C ILE A 30 -5.81 -2.10 -12.23
N ALA A 31 -5.51 -3.21 -12.89
CA ALA A 31 -5.91 -3.45 -14.28
C ALA A 31 -6.65 -4.79 -14.37
N SER A 32 -7.76 -4.79 -15.10
CA SER A 32 -8.56 -5.96 -15.43
C SER A 32 -9.19 -5.74 -16.81
N GLU A 33 -9.79 -6.79 -17.39
CA GLU A 33 -10.57 -6.66 -18.63
C GLU A 33 -11.84 -5.78 -18.44
N LYS A 34 -12.31 -5.60 -17.20
CA LYS A 34 -13.53 -4.84 -16.87
C LYS A 34 -13.24 -3.37 -16.55
N GLU A 35 -12.18 -3.13 -15.77
CA GLU A 35 -11.85 -1.80 -15.23
C GLU A 35 -10.35 -1.61 -15.04
N VAL A 36 -9.93 -0.34 -15.15
CA VAL A 36 -8.61 0.17 -14.75
C VAL A 36 -8.83 1.24 -13.69
N LYS A 37 -8.09 1.18 -12.58
CA LYS A 37 -8.17 2.15 -11.49
C LYS A 37 -6.82 2.50 -10.92
N ILE A 38 -6.69 3.71 -10.37
CA ILE A 38 -5.64 4.07 -9.44
C ILE A 38 -6.27 4.71 -8.20
N LEU A 39 -5.98 4.14 -7.03
CA LEU A 39 -6.65 4.47 -5.78
C LEU A 39 -5.63 4.82 -4.71
N GLU A 40 -5.96 5.80 -3.86
CA GLU A 40 -5.27 5.98 -2.58
C GLU A 40 -5.75 4.90 -1.60
N LEU A 41 -4.80 4.18 -0.99
CA LEU A 41 -5.10 3.18 0.02
C LEU A 41 -5.68 3.86 1.26
N ALA A 42 -6.72 3.29 1.85
CA ALA A 42 -7.25 3.76 3.14
C ALA A 42 -7.50 5.28 3.17
N GLU A 43 -8.04 5.82 2.08
CA GLU A 43 -8.27 7.25 1.85
C GLU A 43 -9.25 7.86 2.86
N ASP A 44 -10.34 7.15 3.18
CA ASP A 44 -11.41 7.61 4.08
C ASP A 44 -11.01 7.68 5.57
N ILE A 45 -9.75 7.35 5.89
CA ILE A 45 -9.29 7.34 7.27
C ILE A 45 -8.76 8.72 7.64
N SER A 46 -9.65 9.57 8.16
CA SER A 46 -9.23 10.76 8.89
C SER A 46 -8.51 10.35 10.17
N ILE A 47 -7.21 10.63 10.22
CA ILE A 47 -6.38 10.42 11.41
C ILE A 47 -6.12 11.78 12.05
N ASP A 48 -6.61 11.99 13.27
CA ASP A 48 -6.20 13.13 14.07
C ASP A 48 -4.75 12.94 14.58
N GLU A 49 -3.81 13.23 13.70
CA GLU A 49 -2.38 13.18 13.97
C GLU A 49 -1.95 14.21 15.03
N LYS A 50 -2.73 15.29 15.23
CA LYS A 50 -2.46 16.30 16.26
C LYS A 50 -2.78 15.71 17.63
N LEU A 51 -3.97 15.15 17.81
CA LEU A 51 -4.39 14.51 19.05
C LEU A 51 -3.47 13.35 19.42
N LYS A 52 -3.13 12.47 18.46
CA LYS A 52 -2.17 11.37 18.70
C LYS A 52 -0.83 11.90 19.21
N ARG A 53 -0.32 12.98 18.61
CA ARG A 53 0.95 13.60 19.02
C ARG A 53 0.86 14.21 20.42
N VAL A 54 -0.25 14.88 20.74
CA VAL A 54 -0.49 15.47 22.06
C VAL A 54 -0.51 14.38 23.13
N LEU A 55 -1.25 13.30 22.92
CA LEU A 55 -1.32 12.16 23.85
C LEU A 55 0.03 11.46 24.02
N GLN A 56 0.77 11.23 22.93
CA GLN A 56 2.12 10.65 22.99
C GLN A 56 3.10 11.50 23.79
N ARG A 57 3.08 12.83 23.60
CA ARG A 57 3.92 13.75 24.38
C ARG A 57 3.50 13.81 25.85
N LYS A 58 2.19 13.77 26.13
CA LYS A 58 1.68 13.70 27.51
C LYS A 58 2.14 12.42 28.21
N LEU A 59 2.07 11.27 27.54
CA LEU A 59 2.59 10.00 28.05
C LEU A 59 4.08 10.06 28.34
N ASP A 60 4.88 10.64 27.44
CA ASP A 60 6.33 10.77 27.66
C ASP A 60 6.65 11.62 28.89
N ARG A 61 6.00 12.78 29.04
CA ARG A 61 6.18 13.64 30.22
C ARG A 61 5.77 12.96 31.52
N GLN A 62 4.60 12.32 31.54
CA GLN A 62 4.11 11.60 32.71
C GLN A 62 5.04 10.43 33.09
N ARG A 63 5.53 9.68 32.09
CA ARG A 63 6.48 8.59 32.33
C ARG A 63 7.77 9.11 32.97
N ARG A 64 8.32 10.21 32.45
CA ARG A 64 9.54 10.84 32.98
C ARG A 64 9.35 11.37 34.41
N ALA A 65 8.25 12.08 34.66
CA ALA A 65 7.94 12.60 35.99
C ALA A 65 7.75 11.49 37.04
N ASN A 66 7.02 10.42 36.68
CA ASN A 66 6.78 9.30 37.59
C ASN A 66 8.02 8.41 37.81
N ASN A 67 9.07 8.54 37.00
CA ASN A 67 10.22 7.63 36.97
C ASN A 67 11.53 8.39 36.72
N SER A 68 11.77 9.50 37.42
CA SER A 68 12.95 10.35 37.21
C SER A 68 14.26 9.57 37.34
N ASN A 69 14.31 8.64 38.30
CA ASN A 69 15.44 7.73 38.55
C ASN A 69 15.79 6.79 37.37
N LYS A 70 14.90 6.65 36.38
CA LYS A 70 15.11 5.85 35.16
C LYS A 70 15.84 6.60 34.04
N TYR A 71 16.14 7.88 34.21
CA TYR A 71 16.76 8.70 33.18
C TYR A 71 18.14 9.23 33.60
N ASN A 72 19.02 9.37 32.62
CA ASN A 72 20.29 10.09 32.73
C ASN A 72 20.05 11.60 32.65
N GLU A 73 21.07 12.39 32.99
CA GLU A 73 21.02 13.86 32.89
C GLU A 73 20.79 14.34 31.46
N ASP A 74 21.34 13.62 30.47
CA ASP A 74 21.10 13.86 29.03
C ASP A 74 19.69 13.45 28.55
N GLY A 75 18.84 12.94 29.46
CA GLY A 75 17.47 12.52 29.18
C GLY A 75 17.32 11.16 28.51
N THR A 76 18.41 10.40 28.32
CA THR A 76 18.38 9.01 27.85
C THR A 76 17.95 8.04 28.96
N ILE A 77 17.52 6.83 28.60
CA ILE A 77 17.07 5.82 29.58
C ILE A 77 18.29 5.10 30.18
N LYS A 78 18.34 5.00 31.51
CA LYS A 78 19.32 4.18 32.26
C LYS A 78 19.06 2.69 32.02
N VAL A 79 19.72 2.11 31.04
CA VAL A 79 19.51 0.70 30.61
C VAL A 79 19.79 -0.31 31.74
N GLY A 80 20.72 -0.01 32.64
CA GLY A 80 21.05 -0.86 33.79
C GLY A 80 19.98 -0.90 34.89
N ASN A 81 19.07 0.08 34.94
CA ASN A 81 18.05 0.15 35.99
C ASN A 81 16.84 -0.76 35.65
N ARG A 82 16.73 -1.89 36.35
CA ARG A 82 15.71 -2.94 36.13
C ARG A 82 14.41 -2.79 36.94
N GLU A 83 14.28 -1.78 37.79
CA GLU A 83 13.03 -1.54 38.55
C GLU A 83 11.80 -1.44 37.64
N LYS A 84 10.60 -1.70 38.18
CA LYS A 84 9.37 -1.59 37.39
C LYS A 84 9.03 -0.13 37.09
N TRP A 85 8.48 0.13 35.91
CA TRP A 85 7.97 1.46 35.56
C TRP A 85 6.71 1.78 36.36
N VAL A 86 6.75 2.84 37.16
CA VAL A 86 5.61 3.37 37.91
C VAL A 86 4.64 4.06 36.95
N GLN A 87 3.39 3.61 36.99
CA GLN A 87 2.30 4.11 36.15
C GLN A 87 1.20 4.71 37.02
N SER A 88 1.10 6.04 37.06
CA SER A 88 0.01 6.72 37.75
C SER A 88 -1.34 6.48 37.07
N LYS A 89 -2.45 6.63 37.81
CA LYS A 89 -3.82 6.52 37.25
C LYS A 89 -4.02 7.42 36.03
N SER A 90 -3.45 8.64 36.07
CA SER A 90 -3.50 9.61 34.95
C SER A 90 -2.69 9.16 33.72
N TYR A 91 -1.54 8.51 33.94
CA TYR A 91 -0.76 7.89 32.85
C TYR A 91 -1.55 6.78 32.17
N ILE A 92 -2.17 5.88 32.96
CA ILE A 92 -2.98 4.78 32.46
C ILE A 92 -4.16 5.31 31.64
N LYS A 93 -4.89 6.31 32.15
CA LYS A 93 -6.00 6.96 31.42
C LYS A 93 -5.56 7.52 30.06
N THR A 94 -4.42 8.20 30.02
CA THR A 94 -3.86 8.76 28.78
C THR A 94 -3.45 7.64 27.81
N LYS A 95 -2.88 6.54 28.33
CA LYS A 95 -2.46 5.38 27.54
C LYS A 95 -3.65 4.69 26.89
N LEU A 96 -4.73 4.49 27.64
CA LEU A 96 -5.99 3.92 27.15
C LEU A 96 -6.62 4.80 26.08
N ALA A 97 -6.65 6.12 26.26
CA ALA A 97 -7.17 7.05 25.25
C ALA A 97 -6.38 6.95 23.93
N LEU A 98 -5.04 6.88 23.99
CA LEU A 98 -4.22 6.68 22.80
C LEU A 98 -4.47 5.32 22.15
N ALA A 99 -4.56 4.25 22.94
CA ALA A 99 -4.82 2.89 22.46
C ALA A 99 -6.19 2.81 21.75
N GLU A 100 -7.21 3.46 22.30
CA GLU A 100 -8.56 3.48 21.70
C GLU A 100 -8.58 4.21 20.35
N ILE A 101 -7.88 5.34 20.23
CA ILE A 101 -7.72 6.04 18.94
C ILE A 101 -7.03 5.12 17.92
N GLN A 102 -5.95 4.44 18.34
CA GLN A 102 -5.21 3.52 17.47
C GLN A 102 -6.05 2.32 17.04
N ARG A 103 -6.87 1.76 17.95
CA ARG A 103 -7.82 0.68 17.68
C ARG A 103 -8.83 1.10 16.61
N LYS A 104 -9.49 2.24 16.80
CA LYS A 104 -10.47 2.78 15.82
C LYS A 104 -9.85 2.96 14.43
N ILE A 105 -8.62 3.48 14.35
CA ILE A 105 -7.90 3.64 13.09
C ILE A 105 -7.62 2.26 12.44
N ALA A 106 -7.16 1.30 13.22
CA ALA A 106 -6.87 -0.05 12.73
C ALA A 106 -8.14 -0.74 12.19
N ASP A 107 -9.26 -0.61 12.89
CA ASP A 107 -10.54 -1.20 12.49
C ASP A 107 -11.07 -0.56 11.19
N LYS A 108 -11.09 0.77 11.09
CA LYS A 108 -11.47 1.48 9.86
C LYS A 108 -10.60 1.07 8.67
N ARG A 109 -9.29 0.89 8.88
CA ARG A 109 -8.36 0.44 7.86
C ARG A 109 -8.64 -0.98 7.40
N LYS A 110 -8.86 -1.88 8.36
CA LYS A 110 -9.25 -3.26 8.06
C LYS A 110 -10.56 -3.31 7.28
N GLN A 111 -11.54 -2.48 7.63
CA GLN A 111 -12.81 -2.39 6.92
C GLN A 111 -12.62 -1.88 5.49
N SER A 112 -11.90 -0.78 5.30
CA SER A 112 -11.57 -0.21 3.98
C SER A 112 -10.88 -1.26 3.09
N HIS A 113 -9.86 -1.94 3.60
CA HIS A 113 -9.15 -2.97 2.84
C HIS A 113 -9.99 -4.23 2.58
N ASN A 114 -10.94 -4.56 3.45
CA ASN A 114 -11.88 -5.66 3.16
C ASN A 114 -12.82 -5.32 2.01
N LYS A 115 -13.33 -4.08 1.95
CA LYS A 115 -14.13 -3.60 0.82
C LYS A 115 -13.33 -3.64 -0.47
N LEU A 116 -12.11 -3.10 -0.45
CA LEU A 116 -11.22 -3.10 -1.61
C LEU A 116 -10.85 -4.52 -2.06
N ALA A 117 -10.59 -5.45 -1.13
CA ALA A 117 -10.32 -6.84 -1.47
C ALA A 117 -11.54 -7.53 -2.11
N ASN A 118 -12.76 -7.28 -1.63
CA ASN A 118 -13.98 -7.78 -2.28
C ASN A 118 -14.13 -7.22 -3.70
N TYR A 119 -13.87 -5.93 -3.87
CA TYR A 119 -13.92 -5.27 -5.17
C TYR A 119 -12.90 -5.90 -6.14
N ILE A 120 -11.64 -6.11 -5.73
CA ILE A 120 -10.62 -6.80 -6.53
C ILE A 120 -11.12 -8.18 -7.00
N LEU A 121 -11.67 -8.99 -6.09
CA LEU A 121 -12.18 -10.32 -6.43
C LEU A 121 -13.40 -10.29 -7.37
N SER A 122 -14.18 -9.21 -7.37
CA SER A 122 -15.29 -9.03 -8.32
C SER A 122 -14.80 -8.79 -9.77
N LEU A 123 -13.57 -8.29 -9.92
CA LEU A 123 -12.94 -8.09 -11.23
C LEU A 123 -12.44 -9.42 -11.80
N GLY A 124 -11.87 -10.29 -10.96
CA GLY A 124 -11.39 -11.61 -11.34
C GLY A 124 -10.69 -12.33 -10.20
N LEU A 125 -10.48 -13.65 -10.36
CA LEU A 125 -9.89 -14.51 -9.33
C LEU A 125 -8.41 -14.88 -9.60
N ASP A 126 -7.92 -14.73 -10.83
CA ASP A 126 -6.47 -14.80 -11.13
C ASP A 126 -5.80 -13.45 -10.81
N VAL A 127 -5.58 -13.21 -9.52
CA VAL A 127 -4.98 -11.96 -9.02
C VAL A 127 -3.46 -12.07 -9.00
N ARG A 128 -2.80 -11.15 -9.72
CA ARG A 128 -1.35 -11.05 -9.86
C ARG A 128 -0.85 -9.74 -9.29
N VAL A 129 0.24 -9.78 -8.52
CA VAL A 129 0.80 -8.61 -7.86
C VAL A 129 2.31 -8.59 -7.87
N GLU A 130 2.91 -7.41 -7.91
CA GLU A 130 4.34 -7.26 -7.66
C GLU A 130 4.75 -7.55 -6.21
N THR A 131 5.93 -8.15 -6.04
CA THR A 131 6.51 -8.42 -4.73
C THR A 131 7.22 -7.18 -4.17
N MET A 132 6.57 -6.47 -3.25
CA MET A 132 7.17 -5.36 -2.51
C MET A 132 7.83 -5.77 -1.18
N ASN A 133 9.06 -5.29 -0.93
CA ASN A 133 9.70 -5.39 0.38
C ASN A 133 9.29 -4.24 1.32
N PHE A 134 8.07 -4.30 1.85
CA PHE A 134 7.55 -3.30 2.78
C PHE A 134 8.40 -3.14 4.05
N LYS A 135 9.02 -4.22 4.54
CA LYS A 135 9.94 -4.19 5.69
C LYS A 135 11.18 -3.34 5.38
N GLY A 136 11.72 -3.46 4.17
CA GLY A 136 12.83 -2.63 3.69
C GLY A 136 12.45 -1.15 3.55
N LEU A 137 11.24 -0.87 3.05
CA LEU A 137 10.72 0.50 2.90
C LEU A 137 10.42 1.19 4.24
N GLN A 138 10.16 0.41 5.29
CA GLN A 138 9.95 0.92 6.65
C GLN A 138 11.26 1.39 7.32
N LYS A 139 12.40 0.79 6.99
CA LYS A 139 13.69 1.07 7.65
C LYS A 139 14.11 2.53 7.47
N ARG A 140 14.62 3.13 8.54
CA ARG A 140 15.25 4.47 8.51
C ARG A 140 16.65 4.36 7.94
N THR A 141 17.15 5.43 7.33
CA THR A 141 18.58 5.50 6.97
C THR A 141 19.42 5.51 8.26
N LYS A 142 20.55 4.82 8.23
CA LYS A 142 21.48 4.78 9.36
C LYS A 142 22.26 6.10 9.44
N GLU A 143 22.77 6.54 8.30
CA GLU A 143 23.58 7.75 8.20
C GLU A 143 22.79 9.03 8.47
N THR A 144 23.42 9.94 9.19
CA THR A 144 22.98 11.33 9.35
C THR A 144 23.59 12.15 8.22
N THR A 145 22.75 12.73 7.37
CA THR A 145 23.21 13.69 6.36
C THR A 145 22.68 15.07 6.69
N VAL A 146 23.42 16.11 6.33
CA VAL A 146 23.04 17.51 6.51
C VAL A 146 22.65 18.07 5.15
N ASN A 147 21.62 18.91 5.13
CA ASN A 147 21.28 19.67 3.94
C ASN A 147 22.27 20.84 3.83
N GLU A 148 23.19 20.77 2.87
CA GLU A 148 24.25 21.78 2.67
C GLU A 148 23.71 23.21 2.49
N LYS A 149 22.51 23.36 1.93
CA LYS A 149 21.90 24.69 1.70
C LYS A 149 21.29 25.31 2.96
N ILE A 150 20.88 24.50 3.93
CA ILE A 150 20.08 24.97 5.10
C ILE A 150 20.78 24.67 6.43
N GLY A 151 21.87 23.90 6.42
CA GLY A 151 22.59 23.44 7.63
C GLY A 151 21.78 22.49 8.53
N LYS A 152 20.58 22.08 8.11
CA LYS A 152 19.68 21.23 8.92
C LYS A 152 19.89 19.76 8.61
N ILE A 153 19.81 18.92 9.64
CA ILE A 153 19.85 17.45 9.50
C ILE A 153 18.68 16.97 8.64
N ASN A 154 18.97 16.18 7.62
CA ASN A 154 17.98 15.54 6.78
C ASN A 154 17.17 14.51 7.56
N ARG A 155 15.88 14.39 7.21
CA ARG A 155 15.01 13.39 7.84
C ARG A 155 15.47 11.99 7.47
N LYS A 156 15.92 11.21 8.45
CA LYS A 156 16.20 9.76 8.29
C LYS A 156 14.96 8.88 8.04
N LYS A 157 13.77 9.47 7.95
CA LYS A 157 12.49 8.74 7.80
C LYS A 157 12.26 8.42 6.32
N ARG A 158 11.98 7.15 6.02
CA ARG A 158 11.51 6.71 4.69
C ARG A 158 9.97 6.62 4.69
N PHE A 159 9.41 5.44 4.42
CA PHE A 159 7.97 5.25 4.25
C PHE A 159 7.24 4.72 5.47
N GLY A 160 7.90 4.60 6.64
CA GLY A 160 7.31 4.00 7.83
C GLY A 160 5.99 4.66 8.28
N LYS A 161 5.85 5.98 8.11
CA LYS A 161 4.59 6.68 8.41
C LYS A 161 3.49 6.30 7.41
N SER A 162 3.78 6.34 6.12
CA SER A 162 2.82 5.97 5.06
C SER A 162 2.39 4.52 5.22
N LEU A 163 3.32 3.58 5.39
CA LEU A 163 3.02 2.17 5.62
C LEU A 163 2.16 1.95 6.87
N SER A 164 2.47 2.67 7.96
CA SER A 164 1.68 2.61 9.19
C SER A 164 0.26 3.15 9.02
N ASN A 165 0.03 4.09 8.09
CA ASN A 165 -1.29 4.68 7.87
C ASN A 165 -2.09 3.89 6.82
N LYS A 166 -1.43 3.54 5.72
CA LYS A 166 -2.02 2.98 4.50
C LYS A 166 -2.05 1.45 4.48
N ALA A 167 -1.13 0.79 5.18
CA ALA A 167 -1.02 -0.66 5.36
C ALA A 167 -1.25 -1.49 4.06
N PRO A 168 -0.49 -1.27 2.98
CA PRO A 168 -0.60 -2.04 1.74
C PRO A 168 -0.47 -3.55 1.95
N SER A 169 0.42 -4.00 2.84
CA SER A 169 0.60 -5.43 3.15
C SER A 169 -0.67 -6.08 3.73
N MET A 170 -1.50 -5.31 4.45
CA MET A 170 -2.76 -5.79 4.98
C MET A 170 -3.75 -6.08 3.85
N LEU A 171 -3.80 -5.24 2.81
CA LEU A 171 -4.64 -5.48 1.64
C LEU A 171 -4.24 -6.79 0.95
N ILE A 172 -2.95 -6.98 0.65
CA ILE A 172 -2.45 -8.20 0.02
C ILE A 172 -2.80 -9.45 0.83
N THR A 173 -2.67 -9.36 2.15
CA THR A 173 -3.05 -10.45 3.06
C THR A 173 -4.56 -10.76 3.00
N LEU A 174 -5.40 -9.73 2.95
CA LEU A 174 -6.85 -9.88 2.89
C LEU A 174 -7.32 -10.43 1.54
N VAL A 175 -6.73 -9.98 0.42
CA VAL A 175 -6.98 -10.53 -0.92
C VAL A 175 -6.61 -12.01 -0.94
N ASN A 176 -5.40 -12.39 -0.50
CA ASN A 176 -4.98 -13.78 -0.46
C ASN A 176 -5.90 -14.64 0.42
N LYS A 177 -6.26 -14.16 1.61
CA LYS A 177 -7.20 -14.86 2.50
C LYS A 177 -8.55 -15.09 1.85
N LYS A 178 -9.05 -14.14 1.05
CA LYS A 178 -10.33 -14.29 0.36
C LYS A 178 -10.25 -15.28 -0.80
N LEU A 179 -9.15 -15.25 -1.57
CA LEU A 179 -8.88 -16.24 -2.62
C LEU A 179 -8.81 -17.66 -2.08
N GLN A 180 -8.27 -17.86 -0.87
CA GLN A 180 -8.19 -19.17 -0.23
C GLN A 180 -9.58 -19.81 0.00
N TYR A 181 -10.65 -19.04 0.15
CA TYR A 181 -12.02 -19.60 0.23
C TYR A 181 -12.47 -20.24 -1.10
N TYR A 182 -11.81 -19.91 -2.21
CA TYR A 182 -12.02 -20.50 -3.53
C TYR A 182 -10.95 -21.55 -3.88
N GLY A 183 -10.08 -21.93 -2.94
CA GLY A 183 -8.94 -22.82 -3.22
C GLY A 183 -7.81 -22.16 -4.02
N LEU A 184 -7.82 -20.83 -4.15
CA LEU A 184 -6.85 -20.05 -4.91
C LEU A 184 -5.91 -19.26 -4.00
N SER A 185 -4.84 -18.72 -4.57
CA SER A 185 -3.89 -17.84 -3.86
C SER A 185 -3.45 -16.70 -4.76
N ILE A 186 -3.06 -15.58 -4.16
CA ILE A 186 -2.51 -14.46 -4.94
C ILE A 186 -1.19 -14.86 -5.60
N LYS A 187 -1.04 -14.58 -6.90
CA LYS A 187 0.17 -14.87 -7.65
C LYS A 187 1.13 -13.69 -7.53
N LYS A 188 2.30 -13.92 -6.96
CA LYS A 188 3.33 -12.90 -6.82
C LYS A 188 4.32 -13.02 -7.97
N ILE A 189 4.44 -11.96 -8.77
CA ILE A 189 5.38 -11.94 -9.89
C ILE A 189 6.81 -11.70 -9.42
N ASP A 190 7.77 -12.19 -10.21
CA ASP A 190 9.18 -11.89 -10.04
C ASP A 190 9.47 -10.46 -10.52
N THR A 191 9.55 -9.53 -9.57
CA THR A 191 9.76 -8.10 -9.84
C THR A 191 11.10 -7.81 -10.50
N TYR A 192 12.11 -8.64 -10.25
CA TYR A 192 13.45 -8.45 -10.82
C TYR A 192 13.51 -8.87 -12.27
N LYS A 193 12.72 -9.87 -12.67
CA LYS A 193 12.64 -10.32 -14.06
C LYS A 193 11.65 -9.49 -14.87
N VAL A 194 10.44 -9.28 -14.35
CA VAL A 194 9.39 -8.57 -15.09
C VAL A 194 9.67 -7.06 -15.19
N LYS A 195 10.17 -6.43 -14.10
CA LYS A 195 10.41 -4.98 -14.00
C LYS A 195 9.29 -4.12 -14.64
N ALA A 196 8.03 -4.39 -14.29
CA ALA A 196 6.85 -3.80 -14.94
C ALA A 196 6.87 -2.26 -15.03
N SER A 197 7.45 -1.57 -14.05
CA SER A 197 7.59 -0.10 -14.07
C SER A 197 8.59 0.45 -15.11
N GLN A 198 9.38 -0.43 -15.73
CA GLN A 198 10.43 -0.10 -16.70
C GLN A 198 10.18 -0.74 -18.06
N PHE A 199 9.48 -1.88 -18.11
CA PHE A 199 9.26 -2.63 -19.34
C PHE A 199 8.23 -1.96 -20.25
N GLU A 200 8.47 -1.96 -21.54
CA GLU A 200 7.57 -1.49 -22.58
C GLU A 200 7.26 -2.62 -23.56
N HIS A 201 5.99 -3.06 -23.62
CA HIS A 201 5.63 -4.24 -24.41
C HIS A 201 5.59 -4.00 -25.92
N PHE A 202 5.55 -2.74 -26.38
CA PHE A 202 5.55 -2.40 -27.81
C PHE A 202 6.92 -2.60 -28.45
N THR A 203 7.98 -2.22 -27.73
CA THR A 203 9.36 -2.29 -28.20
C THR A 203 10.13 -3.44 -27.55
N GLU A 204 9.54 -4.09 -26.55
CA GLU A 204 10.14 -5.13 -25.71
C GLU A 204 11.43 -4.68 -25.00
N THR A 205 11.56 -3.38 -24.76
CA THR A 205 12.73 -2.80 -24.09
C THR A 205 12.44 -2.37 -22.65
N TYR A 206 13.51 -2.10 -21.90
CA TYR A 206 13.44 -1.60 -20.52
C TYR A 206 13.97 -0.17 -20.45
N VAL A 207 13.11 0.76 -20.08
CA VAL A 207 13.45 2.17 -19.92
C VAL A 207 13.39 2.55 -18.44
N LYS A 208 14.55 2.85 -17.85
CA LYS A 208 14.61 3.37 -16.47
C LYS A 208 14.08 4.80 -16.42
N LYS A 209 13.10 5.04 -15.53
CA LYS A 209 12.47 6.36 -15.37
C LYS A 209 12.64 6.85 -13.92
N PRO A 210 12.87 8.15 -13.69
CA PRO A 210 12.85 8.73 -12.35
C PRO A 210 11.49 8.50 -11.67
N LEU A 211 11.49 8.34 -10.34
CA LEU A 211 10.25 8.13 -9.58
C LEU A 211 9.24 9.28 -9.74
N SER A 212 9.73 10.50 -10.04
CA SER A 212 8.92 11.69 -10.32
C SER A 212 8.19 11.64 -11.66
N LYS A 213 8.70 10.89 -12.65
CA LYS A 213 8.04 10.73 -13.96
C LYS A 213 6.91 9.70 -13.80
N ARG A 214 5.66 10.21 -13.75
CA ARG A 214 4.43 9.42 -13.54
C ARG A 214 3.69 9.04 -14.82
N TRP A 215 4.17 9.51 -15.96
CA TRP A 215 3.59 9.26 -17.27
C TRP A 215 4.60 8.57 -18.18
N ASN A 216 4.11 7.57 -18.89
CA ASN A 216 4.77 6.99 -20.04
C ASN A 216 4.23 7.69 -21.29
N GLU A 217 5.14 8.15 -22.14
CA GLU A 217 4.83 8.71 -23.45
C GLU A 217 5.10 7.59 -24.46
N PHE A 218 4.05 7.13 -25.13
CA PHE A 218 4.12 6.15 -26.21
C PHE A 218 3.50 6.77 -27.46
N GLU A 219 3.80 6.20 -28.64
CA GLU A 219 3.18 6.63 -29.90
C GLU A 219 1.65 6.52 -29.87
N GLN A 220 1.14 5.51 -29.15
CA GLN A 220 -0.30 5.24 -28.98
C GLN A 220 -0.97 6.20 -27.98
N GLY A 221 -0.19 6.97 -27.22
CA GLY A 221 -0.68 7.96 -26.27
C GLY A 221 -0.04 7.87 -24.88
N ASN A 222 -0.32 8.90 -24.07
CA ASN A 222 0.24 9.02 -22.72
C ASN A 222 -0.52 8.14 -21.72
N ILE A 223 0.22 7.32 -20.97
CA ILE A 223 -0.34 6.37 -20.00
C ILE A 223 0.27 6.58 -18.62
N GLN A 224 -0.56 6.58 -17.58
CA GLN A 224 -0.08 6.66 -16.21
C GLN A 224 0.76 5.41 -15.86
N ARG A 225 1.95 5.63 -15.32
CA ARG A 225 2.99 4.60 -15.16
C ARG A 225 2.58 3.42 -14.28
N ASP A 226 1.93 3.69 -13.16
CA ASP A 226 1.53 2.67 -12.19
C ASP A 226 0.33 1.85 -12.76
N MET A 227 -0.59 2.48 -13.51
CA MET A 227 -1.66 1.79 -14.23
C MET A 227 -1.14 0.92 -15.38
N TYR A 228 -0.15 1.40 -16.13
CA TYR A 228 0.55 0.59 -17.13
C TYR A 228 1.30 -0.60 -16.50
N SER A 229 1.92 -0.39 -15.34
CA SER A 229 2.58 -1.46 -14.58
C SER A 229 1.55 -2.53 -14.17
N ALA A 230 0.39 -2.13 -13.64
CA ALA A 230 -0.70 -3.06 -13.31
C ALA A 230 -1.18 -3.85 -14.55
N PHE A 231 -1.27 -3.21 -15.72
CA PHE A 231 -1.61 -3.85 -16.98
C PHE A 231 -0.60 -4.92 -17.40
N LEU A 232 0.70 -4.62 -17.32
CA LEU A 232 1.76 -5.59 -17.61
C LEU A 232 1.72 -6.76 -16.63
N ILE A 233 1.47 -6.49 -15.34
CA ILE A 233 1.35 -7.52 -14.29
C ILE A 233 0.17 -8.47 -14.60
N MET A 234 -0.98 -7.93 -15.02
CA MET A 234 -2.15 -8.72 -15.44
C MET A 234 -1.83 -9.65 -16.61
N ASN A 235 -0.99 -9.18 -17.54
CA ASN A 235 -0.60 -9.90 -18.76
C ASN A 235 0.72 -10.66 -18.61
N THR A 236 1.08 -11.13 -17.42
CA THR A 236 2.24 -12.02 -17.25
C THR A 236 1.94 -13.45 -17.74
N LYS A 237 2.98 -14.20 -18.12
CA LYS A 237 2.87 -15.66 -18.33
C LYS A 237 2.65 -16.38 -17.00
N ASP A 238 2.20 -17.63 -17.03
CA ASP A 238 1.93 -18.41 -15.80
C ASP A 238 3.19 -18.77 -15.02
N ASN A 239 4.38 -18.64 -15.63
CA ASN A 239 5.65 -18.74 -14.93
C ASN A 239 5.95 -17.52 -14.01
N LEU A 240 5.14 -16.46 -14.10
CA LEU A 240 5.19 -15.23 -13.31
C LEU A 240 6.51 -14.42 -13.42
N LYS A 241 7.29 -14.65 -14.48
CA LYS A 241 8.64 -14.09 -14.67
C LYS A 241 8.78 -13.16 -15.86
N GLU A 242 7.83 -13.18 -16.78
CA GLU A 242 7.84 -12.38 -18.01
C GLU A 242 6.41 -11.98 -18.42
N VAL A 243 6.32 -10.92 -19.22
CA VAL A 243 5.07 -10.49 -19.84
C VAL A 243 4.76 -11.39 -21.04
N ASP A 244 3.49 -11.75 -21.19
CA ASP A 244 2.94 -12.36 -22.39
C ASP A 244 2.64 -11.24 -23.40
N ILE A 245 3.56 -11.03 -24.34
CA ILE A 245 3.52 -9.91 -25.29
C ILE A 245 2.30 -10.01 -26.19
N ASP A 246 1.99 -11.20 -26.71
CA ASP A 246 0.82 -11.41 -27.56
C ASP A 246 -0.48 -11.09 -26.81
N ARG A 247 -0.58 -11.51 -25.54
CA ARG A 247 -1.73 -11.16 -24.70
C ARG A 247 -1.78 -9.67 -24.40
N ALA A 248 -0.65 -9.05 -24.09
CA ALA A 248 -0.58 -7.61 -23.83
C ALA A 248 -1.05 -6.82 -25.06
N ASN A 249 -0.53 -7.14 -26.26
CA ASN A 249 -0.94 -6.51 -27.51
C ASN A 249 -2.45 -6.64 -27.76
N ARG A 250 -3.02 -7.86 -27.60
CA ARG A 250 -4.47 -8.08 -27.74
C ARG A 250 -5.32 -7.33 -26.72
N ALA A 251 -4.81 -7.13 -25.50
CA ALA A 251 -5.55 -6.49 -24.41
C ALA A 251 -5.39 -4.96 -24.39
N PHE A 252 -4.42 -4.41 -25.13
CA PHE A 252 -3.99 -3.02 -24.99
C PHE A 252 -5.10 -2.02 -25.35
N GLU A 253 -5.84 -2.24 -26.44
CA GLU A 253 -6.89 -1.32 -26.89
C GLU A 253 -7.98 -1.12 -25.80
N ASN A 254 -8.48 -2.22 -25.24
CA ASN A 254 -9.45 -2.17 -24.16
C ASN A 254 -8.86 -1.52 -22.89
N PHE A 255 -7.62 -1.87 -22.54
CA PHE A 255 -6.92 -1.24 -21.42
C PHE A 255 -6.81 0.28 -21.61
N PHE A 256 -6.41 0.75 -22.78
CA PHE A 256 -6.23 2.18 -23.06
C PHE A 256 -7.56 2.96 -22.97
N LYS A 257 -8.65 2.37 -23.48
CA LYS A 257 -10.01 2.91 -23.31
C LYS A 257 -10.41 3.03 -21.84
N LEU A 258 -10.21 1.98 -21.05
CA LEU A 258 -10.52 1.96 -19.62
C LEU A 258 -9.63 2.92 -18.81
N HIS A 259 -8.36 3.00 -19.16
CA HIS A 259 -7.40 3.95 -18.60
C HIS A 259 -7.88 5.39 -18.81
N ASN A 260 -8.20 5.79 -20.04
CA ASN A 260 -8.62 7.16 -20.34
C ASN A 260 -9.92 7.52 -19.62
N LYS A 261 -10.86 6.57 -19.53
CA LYS A 261 -12.09 6.74 -18.73
C LYS A 261 -11.77 7.02 -17.26
N GLU A 262 -10.81 6.31 -16.67
CA GLU A 262 -10.40 6.54 -15.28
C GLU A 262 -9.66 7.87 -15.09
N ILE A 263 -8.79 8.25 -16.04
CA ILE A 263 -8.13 9.57 -16.03
C ILE A 263 -9.18 10.69 -16.02
N GLU A 264 -10.17 10.62 -16.91
CA GLU A 264 -11.25 11.61 -16.99
C GLU A 264 -12.10 11.62 -15.72
N ARG A 265 -12.38 10.45 -15.14
CA ARG A 265 -13.05 10.36 -13.83
C ARG A 265 -12.25 11.10 -12.76
N ILE A 266 -10.93 10.88 -12.67
CA ILE A 266 -10.07 11.50 -11.65
C ILE A 266 -9.97 13.01 -11.85
N ARG A 267 -9.83 13.49 -13.09
CA ARG A 267 -9.80 14.93 -13.42
C ARG A 267 -11.08 15.66 -13.01
N LYS A 268 -12.22 14.97 -13.07
CA LYS A 268 -13.52 15.50 -12.65
C LYS A 268 -13.76 15.44 -11.14
N LEU A 269 -12.88 14.80 -10.36
CA LEU A 269 -13.01 14.83 -8.91
C LEU A 269 -12.61 16.21 -8.40
N ASP A 270 -13.51 16.86 -7.67
CA ASP A 270 -13.19 18.08 -6.90
C ASP A 270 -12.38 17.71 -5.63
N LYS A 271 -11.20 17.13 -5.86
CA LYS A 271 -10.33 16.64 -4.81
C LYS A 271 -8.88 16.64 -5.25
N LYS A 272 -8.03 17.21 -4.38
CA LYS A 272 -6.57 17.13 -4.52
C LYS A 272 -6.08 15.69 -4.41
N GLN A 273 -5.48 15.20 -5.48
CA GLN A 273 -4.87 13.88 -5.54
C GLN A 273 -3.51 13.87 -4.83
N ILE A 274 -3.10 12.68 -4.36
CA ILE A 274 -1.75 12.49 -3.83
C ILE A 274 -0.73 12.53 -4.97
N SER A 275 0.44 13.13 -4.72
CA SER A 275 1.48 13.33 -5.74
C SER A 275 1.99 12.04 -6.38
N SER A 276 1.79 10.89 -5.74
CA SER A 276 2.12 9.59 -6.34
C SER A 276 1.20 9.17 -7.49
N ILE A 277 0.00 9.75 -7.60
CA ILE A 277 -0.90 9.50 -8.73
C ILE A 277 -0.40 10.27 -9.98
N GLY A 278 0.11 11.48 -9.79
CA GLY A 278 0.69 12.29 -10.87
C GLY A 278 -0.34 12.91 -11.82
N LEU A 279 -1.54 13.16 -11.29
CA LEU A 279 -2.65 13.87 -11.92
C LEU A 279 -2.95 15.16 -11.15
#